data_AF-A0A9Q1AEI7-F1
#
_entry.id   AF-A0A9Q1AEI7-F1
#
_cell.length_a   1.000
_cell.length_b   1.000
_cell.length_c   1.000
_cell.angle_alpha   90.00
_cell.angle_beta   90.00
_cell.angle_gamma   90.00
#
_symmetry.space_group_name_H-M   'P 1'
#
loop_
_entity.id
_entity.type
_entity.pdbx_description
1 polymer ?
#
loop_
_entity_poly.entity_id
_entity_poly.type
_entity_poly.pdbx_seq_one_letter_code
_entity_poly.pdbx_strand_id
1 'polypeptide(L)'
;MLLKLWSGMKTECIPPAYRNNEVQYIQNSAVDKTCNIRMTIPKHMKKPIYVYYQLDNFYQNHRRYVKSRSDKQLKSLKNENDTSSCKPEHLATNGGAIVPCGLIAWSLFNDTYIFSRRQNNQSLTVNKKGIAWKSDKEKRFGKDVLPKNFQGGGLRGGGDSQ
;
A
#
# COMPACT_ATOMS: atom_id res chain seq x y z
N MET A 1 -8.35 18.09 11.65
CA MET A 1 -7.74 18.80 10.49
C MET A 1 -7.12 17.74 9.59
N LEU A 2 -7.51 17.70 8.31
CA LEU A 2 -6.99 16.76 7.32
C LEU A 2 -5.71 17.35 6.71
N LEU A 3 -4.58 16.63 6.82
CA LEU A 3 -3.43 16.91 5.96
C LEU A 3 -3.77 16.42 4.55
N LYS A 4 -4.03 17.34 3.62
CA LYS A 4 -4.01 17.03 2.19
C LYS A 4 -2.55 17.08 1.74
N LEU A 5 -1.89 15.93 1.66
CA LEU A 5 -0.51 15.76 1.19
C LEU A 5 -0.34 15.92 -0.33
N TRP A 6 -1.38 16.34 -1.05
CA TRP A 6 -1.57 15.92 -2.44
C TRP A 6 -1.00 16.84 -3.52
N SER A 7 -0.78 18.13 -3.25
CA SER A 7 -0.30 19.04 -4.29
C SER A 7 1.22 18.90 -4.48
N GLY A 8 1.65 18.09 -5.44
CA GLY A 8 3.02 18.13 -5.98
C GLY A 8 3.88 16.87 -5.82
N MET A 9 3.42 15.84 -5.08
CA MET A 9 4.24 14.64 -4.82
C MET A 9 4.73 13.98 -6.13
N LYS A 10 3.85 13.89 -7.14
CA LYS A 10 4.19 13.21 -8.40
C LYS A 10 5.31 13.92 -9.17
N THR A 11 5.32 15.25 -9.20
CA THR A 11 6.34 16.05 -9.90
C THR A 11 7.62 16.24 -9.10
N GLU A 12 7.53 16.23 -7.76
CA GLU A 12 8.68 16.40 -6.87
C GLU A 12 9.47 15.10 -6.66
N CYS A 13 8.78 13.96 -6.63
CA CYS A 13 9.42 12.67 -6.36
C CYS A 13 9.97 11.96 -7.61
N ILE A 14 9.54 12.37 -8.81
CA ILE A 14 10.06 11.79 -10.07
C ILE A 14 11.10 12.74 -10.68
N PRO A 15 12.38 12.31 -10.80
CA PRO A 15 13.42 13.16 -11.38
C PRO A 15 13.09 13.56 -12.82
N PRO A 16 13.50 14.75 -13.29
CA PRO A 16 13.19 15.24 -14.64
C PRO A 16 13.51 14.26 -15.77
N ALA A 17 14.63 13.52 -15.65
CA ALA A 17 15.06 12.52 -16.62
C ALA A 17 14.06 11.37 -16.83
N TYR A 18 13.19 11.10 -15.84
CA TYR A 18 12.24 9.99 -15.87
C TYR A 18 10.79 10.42 -16.04
N ARG A 19 10.49 11.71 -16.18
CA ARG A 19 9.09 12.20 -16.28
C ARG A 19 8.36 11.70 -17.53
N ASN A 20 9.10 11.41 -18.61
CA ASN A 20 8.53 10.84 -19.83
C ASN A 20 8.41 9.31 -19.79
N ASN A 21 9.01 8.66 -18.78
CA ASN A 21 8.95 7.21 -18.59
C ASN A 21 8.98 6.86 -17.09
N GLU A 22 7.88 7.15 -16.41
CA GLU A 22 7.75 6.94 -14.95
C GLU A 22 7.90 5.45 -14.58
N VAL A 23 7.47 4.55 -15.46
CA VAL A 23 7.54 3.10 -15.25
C VAL A 23 8.98 2.62 -15.14
N GLN A 24 9.87 3.14 -16.00
CA GLN A 24 11.29 2.82 -15.94
C GLN A 24 11.91 3.23 -14.60
N TYR A 25 11.54 4.40 -14.06
CA TYR A 25 12.01 4.82 -12.74
C TYR A 25 11.50 3.91 -11.62
N ILE A 26 10.22 3.55 -11.65
CA ILE A 26 9.60 2.68 -10.66
C ILE A 26 10.26 1.29 -10.67
N GLN A 27 10.54 0.73 -11.84
CA GLN A 27 11.11 -0.61 -11.99
C GLN A 27 12.62 -0.68 -11.71
N ASN A 28 13.35 0.45 -11.79
CA ASN A 28 14.79 0.44 -11.65
C ASN A 28 15.20 0.31 -10.17
N SER A 29 15.60 -0.89 -9.75
CA SER A 29 16.04 -1.16 -8.38
C SER A 29 17.38 -0.50 -8.00
N ALA A 30 18.19 -0.07 -8.97
CA ALA A 30 19.46 0.60 -8.72
C ALA A 30 19.31 2.07 -8.34
N VAL A 31 18.11 2.65 -8.49
CA VAL A 31 17.85 4.07 -8.21
C VAL A 31 17.08 4.21 -6.91
N ASP A 32 17.60 5.08 -6.04
CA ASP A 32 16.94 5.48 -4.80
C ASP A 32 15.63 6.24 -5.10
N LYS A 33 14.58 5.83 -4.39
CA LYS A 33 13.21 6.36 -4.51
C LYS A 33 12.81 7.20 -3.30
N THR A 34 13.76 7.48 -2.41
CA THR A 34 13.55 8.36 -1.27
C THR A 34 13.15 9.75 -1.74
N CYS A 35 11.92 10.16 -1.40
CA CYS A 35 11.39 11.47 -1.74
C CYS A 35 11.21 12.32 -0.49
N ASN A 36 11.84 13.50 -0.48
CA ASN A 36 11.76 14.44 0.64
C ASN A 36 10.87 15.62 0.26
N ILE A 37 9.68 15.69 0.88
CA ILE A 37 8.72 16.77 0.63
C ILE A 37 8.68 17.70 1.83
N ARG A 38 8.76 19.01 1.56
CA ARG A 38 8.66 20.05 2.59
C ARG A 38 7.28 20.68 2.54
N MET A 39 6.54 20.58 3.64
CA MET A 39 5.20 21.16 3.73
C MET A 39 5.13 22.18 4.87
N THR A 40 4.58 23.35 4.57
CA THR A 40 4.33 24.41 5.56
C THR A 40 2.93 24.24 6.14
N ILE A 41 2.84 24.18 7.46
CA ILE A 41 1.55 24.08 8.17
C ILE A 41 1.20 25.48 8.71
N PRO A 42 0.25 26.21 8.10
CA PRO A 42 0.02 27.61 8.40
C PRO A 42 -0.69 27.85 9.73
N LYS A 43 -1.36 26.83 10.28
CA LYS A 43 -2.13 26.91 11.53
C LYS A 43 -1.88 25.70 12.41
N HIS A 44 -1.94 25.91 13.72
CA HIS A 44 -1.78 24.83 14.69
C HIS A 44 -2.86 23.75 14.54
N MET A 45 -2.45 22.49 14.51
CA MET A 45 -3.35 21.34 14.42
C MET A 45 -3.69 20.80 15.80
N LYS A 46 -4.97 20.87 16.17
CA LYS A 46 -5.48 20.24 17.40
C LYS A 46 -5.58 18.72 17.22
N LYS A 47 -5.20 17.96 18.25
CA LYS A 47 -5.36 16.49 18.30
C LYS A 47 -6.85 16.07 18.30
N PRO A 48 -7.21 14.91 17.74
CA PRO A 48 -6.36 13.95 17.02
C PRO A 48 -6.05 14.40 15.58
N ILE A 49 -4.86 14.02 15.10
CA ILE A 49 -4.39 14.29 13.75
C ILE A 49 -4.33 12.97 13.00
N TYR A 50 -4.91 12.95 11.80
CA TYR A 50 -4.92 11.78 10.92
C TYR A 50 -4.13 12.08 9.66
N VAL A 51 -3.41 11.07 9.18
CA VAL A 51 -2.63 11.11 7.94
C VAL A 51 -3.31 10.16 6.96
N TYR A 52 -3.59 10.66 5.76
CA TYR A 52 -4.19 9.89 4.68
C TYR A 52 -3.27 9.94 3.46
N TYR A 53 -3.12 8.81 2.79
CA TYR A 53 -2.59 8.76 1.44
C TYR A 53 -3.75 8.77 0.45
N GLN A 54 -3.51 9.31 -0.73
CA GLN A 54 -4.46 9.34 -1.83
C GLN A 54 -3.74 8.84 -3.08
N LEU A 55 -4.44 8.01 -3.84
CA LEU A 55 -3.99 7.49 -5.13
C LEU A 55 -4.96 7.97 -6.19
N ASP A 56 -4.43 8.50 -7.28
CA ASP A 56 -5.23 8.98 -8.41
C ASP A 56 -5.02 8.09 -9.61
N ASN A 57 -6.02 8.08 -10.49
CA ASN A 57 -6.08 7.16 -11.61
C ASN A 57 -5.95 5.68 -11.17
N PHE A 58 -6.38 5.37 -9.93
CA PHE A 58 -6.42 4.02 -9.38
C PHE A 58 -7.86 3.54 -9.18
N TYR A 59 -8.38 2.82 -10.15
CA TYR A 59 -9.81 2.44 -10.24
C TYR A 59 -10.13 1.16 -9.45
N GLN A 60 -10.15 1.26 -8.13
CA GLN A 60 -10.49 0.13 -7.24
C GLN A 60 -11.94 -0.37 -7.40
N ASN A 61 -12.81 0.41 -8.03
CA ASN A 61 -14.22 0.06 -8.26
C ASN A 61 -14.45 -0.83 -9.50
N HIS A 62 -13.41 -1.12 -10.29
CA HIS A 62 -13.57 -1.97 -11.47
C HIS A 62 -14.04 -3.39 -11.06
N ARG A 63 -15.13 -3.89 -11.69
CA ARG A 63 -15.80 -5.15 -11.29
C ARG A 63 -14.83 -6.34 -11.14
N ARG A 64 -13.87 -6.49 -12.05
CA ARG A 64 -12.86 -7.57 -11.99
C ARG A 64 -11.89 -7.40 -10.81
N TYR A 65 -11.51 -6.17 -10.50
CA TYR A 65 -10.63 -5.86 -9.37
C TYR A 65 -11.34 -6.17 -8.05
N VAL A 66 -12.57 -5.68 -7.87
CA VAL A 66 -13.37 -5.92 -6.65
C VAL A 66 -13.63 -7.41 -6.40
N LYS A 67 -13.86 -8.19 -7.46
CA LYS A 67 -14.11 -9.63 -7.37
C LYS A 67 -12.86 -10.47 -7.12
N SER A 68 -11.67 -9.94 -7.42
CA SER A 68 -10.41 -10.67 -7.33
C SER A 68 -9.90 -10.72 -5.90
N ARG A 69 -10.55 -11.54 -5.07
CA ARG A 69 -10.20 -11.86 -3.68
C ARG A 69 -10.94 -13.12 -3.21
N SER A 70 -10.48 -13.73 -2.12
CA SER A 70 -11.17 -14.85 -1.45
C SER A 70 -11.49 -14.50 0.00
N ASP A 71 -12.77 -14.24 0.29
CA ASP A 71 -13.21 -13.90 1.66
C ASP A 71 -13.05 -15.08 2.63
N LYS A 72 -13.12 -16.32 2.13
CA LYS A 72 -12.86 -17.53 2.92
C LYS A 72 -11.40 -17.66 3.31
N GLN A 73 -10.48 -17.39 2.37
CA GLN A 73 -9.04 -17.39 2.61
C GLN A 73 -8.67 -16.29 3.62
N LEU A 74 -9.19 -15.08 3.41
CA LEU A 74 -8.98 -13.92 4.29
C LEU A 74 -9.47 -14.14 5.73
N LYS A 75 -10.45 -15.04 5.93
CA LYS A 75 -11.03 -15.33 7.23
C LYS A 75 -10.34 -16.47 7.98
N SER A 76 -9.75 -17.45 7.29
CA SER A 76 -9.17 -18.62 7.94
C SER A 76 -8.10 -19.30 7.10
N LEU A 77 -7.00 -19.67 7.74
CA LEU A 77 -5.92 -20.44 7.16
C LEU A 77 -6.35 -21.80 6.59
N LYS A 78 -7.46 -22.38 7.09
CA LYS A 78 -8.01 -23.65 6.56
C LYS A 78 -8.43 -23.54 5.09
N ASN A 79 -8.72 -22.33 4.61
CA ASN A 79 -9.13 -22.06 3.24
C ASN A 79 -7.99 -21.44 2.41
N GLU A 80 -6.72 -21.65 2.80
CA GLU A 80 -5.54 -21.10 2.11
C GLU A 80 -5.56 -21.37 0.60
N ASN A 81 -6.04 -22.55 0.20
CA ASN A 81 -6.10 -22.99 -1.19
C ASN A 81 -7.40 -22.61 -1.93
N ASP A 82 -8.34 -21.90 -1.29
CA ASP A 82 -9.56 -21.40 -1.95
C ASP A 82 -9.27 -20.11 -2.73
N THR A 83 -8.60 -20.25 -3.87
CA THR A 83 -8.08 -19.11 -4.67
C THR A 83 -8.81 -18.93 -6.01
N SER A 84 -9.89 -19.69 -6.25
CA SER A 84 -10.60 -19.71 -7.55
C SER A 84 -11.10 -18.32 -8.00
N SER A 85 -11.57 -17.49 -7.05
CA SER A 85 -12.04 -16.13 -7.28
C SER A 85 -10.92 -15.09 -7.38
N CYS A 86 -9.68 -15.45 -7.03
CA CYS A 86 -8.54 -14.55 -6.96
C CYS A 86 -7.81 -14.34 -8.30
N LYS A 87 -8.29 -14.92 -9.40
CA LYS A 87 -7.63 -14.76 -10.71
C LYS A 87 -7.48 -13.26 -11.08
N PRO A 88 -6.38 -12.87 -11.74
CA PRO A 88 -5.25 -13.72 -12.15
C PRO A 88 -4.26 -14.04 -11.01
N GLU A 89 -4.17 -13.23 -9.96
CA GLU A 89 -3.17 -13.35 -8.88
C GLU A 89 -3.57 -14.38 -7.80
N HIS A 90 -3.69 -15.64 -8.20
CA HIS A 90 -4.16 -16.74 -7.35
C HIS A 90 -3.08 -17.75 -6.95
N LEU A 91 -2.04 -17.90 -7.78
CA LEU A 91 -0.94 -18.84 -7.58
C LEU A 91 0.39 -18.14 -7.86
N ALA A 92 1.42 -18.51 -7.11
CA ALA A 92 2.79 -18.09 -7.34
C ALA A 92 3.43 -18.90 -8.48
N THR A 93 4.62 -18.47 -8.91
CA THR A 93 5.38 -19.12 -9.99
C THR A 93 5.72 -20.59 -9.71
N ASN A 94 5.85 -20.98 -8.43
CA ASN A 94 6.07 -22.36 -8.00
C ASN A 94 4.77 -23.19 -7.90
N GLY A 95 3.62 -22.63 -8.27
CA GLY A 95 2.30 -23.28 -8.18
C GLY A 95 1.66 -23.26 -6.79
N GLY A 96 2.32 -22.69 -5.77
CA GLY A 96 1.75 -22.50 -4.44
C GLY A 96 0.67 -21.42 -4.41
N ALA A 97 -0.33 -21.55 -3.53
CA ALA A 97 -1.33 -20.51 -3.32
C ALA A 97 -0.67 -19.20 -2.83
N ILE A 98 -1.07 -18.08 -3.43
CA ILE A 98 -0.72 -16.74 -2.91
C ILE A 98 -1.61 -16.46 -1.71
N VAL A 99 -1.03 -15.97 -0.62
CA VAL A 99 -1.78 -15.58 0.58
C VAL A 99 -1.39 -14.16 0.96
N PRO A 100 -2.37 -13.25 1.18
CA PRO A 100 -3.73 -13.31 0.62
C PRO A 100 -3.71 -13.21 -0.92
N CYS A 101 -4.59 -13.95 -1.61
CA CYS A 101 -4.68 -13.93 -3.06
C CYS A 101 -5.55 -12.79 -3.61
N GLY A 102 -5.36 -12.48 -4.89
CA GLY A 102 -6.20 -11.58 -5.67
C GLY A 102 -5.60 -10.20 -5.89
N LEU A 103 -6.12 -9.49 -6.89
CA LEU A 103 -5.61 -8.20 -7.33
C LEU A 103 -5.61 -7.15 -6.20
N ILE A 104 -6.60 -7.18 -5.31
CA ILE A 104 -6.71 -6.21 -4.20
C ILE A 104 -5.53 -6.34 -3.25
N ALA A 105 -5.19 -7.59 -2.89
CA ALA A 105 -4.03 -7.84 -2.07
C ALA A 105 -2.76 -7.50 -2.86
N TRP A 106 -2.63 -8.02 -4.08
CA TRP A 106 -1.44 -7.89 -4.92
C TRP A 106 -0.97 -6.45 -5.12
N SER A 107 -1.91 -5.50 -5.26
CA SER A 107 -1.63 -4.07 -5.40
C SER A 107 -1.75 -3.30 -4.09
N LEU A 108 -1.40 -3.92 -2.96
CA LEU A 108 -1.37 -3.23 -1.67
C LEU A 108 -0.34 -2.10 -1.71
N PHE A 109 -0.74 -0.95 -1.18
CA PHE A 109 0.15 0.19 -1.02
C PHE A 109 1.21 -0.09 0.05
N ASN A 110 2.49 0.12 -0.29
CA ASN A 110 3.65 -0.29 0.51
C ASN A 110 4.68 0.84 0.72
N ASP A 111 4.41 2.09 0.32
CA ASP A 111 5.34 3.17 0.64
C ASP A 111 5.37 3.43 2.16
N THR A 112 6.53 3.88 2.62
CA THR A 112 6.77 4.23 4.01
C THR A 112 6.96 5.73 4.17
N TYR A 113 6.25 6.33 5.11
CA TYR A 113 6.36 7.75 5.43
C TYR A 113 7.07 7.98 6.76
N ILE A 114 7.98 8.94 6.78
CA ILE A 114 8.65 9.45 7.99
C ILE A 114 8.39 10.95 8.05
N PHE A 115 7.98 11.44 9.21
CA PHE A 115 7.69 12.85 9.42
C PHE A 115 8.68 13.44 10.43
N SER A 116 9.21 14.61 10.13
CA SER A 116 10.09 15.36 11.04
C SER A 116 9.75 16.84 11.02
N ARG A 117 9.96 17.51 12.15
CA ARG A 117 9.85 18.97 12.23
C ARG A 117 11.14 19.60 11.72
N ARG A 118 11.03 20.48 10.73
CA ARG A 118 12.18 21.17 10.11
C ARG A 118 13.01 22.00 11.10
N GLN A 119 12.39 22.59 12.11
CA GLN A 119 13.06 23.53 13.03
C GLN A 119 14.12 22.86 13.92
N ASN A 120 13.88 21.60 14.31
CA ASN A 120 14.70 20.88 15.30
C ASN A 120 14.97 19.42 14.91
N ASN A 121 14.66 19.02 13.67
CA ASN A 121 14.70 17.62 13.20
C ASN A 121 13.99 16.62 14.11
N GLN A 122 13.02 17.08 14.90
CA GLN A 122 12.28 16.21 15.81
C GLN A 122 11.39 15.26 15.01
N SER A 123 11.64 13.97 15.16
CA SER A 123 10.82 12.92 14.56
C SER A 123 9.39 12.96 15.13
N LEU A 124 8.41 12.87 14.24
CA LEU A 124 7.00 12.79 14.56
C LEU A 124 6.52 11.36 14.35
N THR A 125 6.35 10.62 15.45
CA THR A 125 5.88 9.25 15.40
C THR A 125 4.42 9.17 14.98
N VAL A 126 4.14 8.45 13.89
CA VAL A 126 2.78 8.15 13.44
C VAL A 126 2.34 6.80 13.97
N ASN A 127 1.23 6.78 14.69
CA ASN A 127 0.64 5.53 15.17
C ASN A 127 -0.05 4.80 14.02
N LYS A 128 0.43 3.58 13.70
CA LYS A 128 -0.15 2.69 12.69
C LYS A 128 -1.20 1.71 13.25
N LYS A 129 -1.42 1.71 14.57
CA LYS A 129 -2.39 0.85 15.26
C LYS A 129 -3.74 1.57 15.42
N GLY A 130 -4.82 0.79 15.47
CA GLY A 130 -6.16 1.33 15.74
C GLY A 130 -6.81 2.08 14.57
N ILE A 131 -6.27 1.95 13.37
CA ILE A 131 -6.79 2.57 12.14
C ILE A 131 -7.82 1.70 11.40
N ALA A 132 -7.90 0.41 11.73
CA ALA A 132 -8.88 -0.52 11.18
C ALA A 132 -10.11 -0.65 12.10
N TRP A 133 -11.28 -0.83 11.49
CA TRP A 133 -12.53 -1.07 12.21
C TRP A 133 -12.43 -2.32 13.09
N LYS A 134 -13.08 -2.26 14.27
CA LYS A 134 -13.12 -3.38 15.21
C LYS A 134 -13.76 -4.62 14.58
N SER A 135 -14.85 -4.44 13.83
CA SER A 135 -15.55 -5.51 13.10
C SER A 135 -14.65 -6.22 12.08
N ASP A 136 -13.81 -5.48 11.37
CA ASP A 136 -12.90 -6.07 10.39
C ASP A 136 -11.89 -7.00 11.08
N LYS A 137 -11.26 -6.52 12.15
CA LYS A 137 -10.26 -7.28 12.91
C LYS A 137 -10.84 -8.51 13.64
N GLU A 138 -12.08 -8.44 14.09
CA GLU A 138 -12.68 -9.48 14.95
C GLU A 138 -13.55 -10.48 14.18
N LYS A 139 -14.13 -10.07 13.04
CA LYS A 139 -15.14 -10.89 12.34
C LYS A 139 -14.80 -11.18 10.89
N ARG A 140 -14.12 -10.24 10.20
CA ARG A 140 -13.93 -10.31 8.75
C ARG A 140 -12.60 -10.97 8.37
N PHE A 141 -11.53 -10.64 9.06
CA PHE A 141 -10.18 -11.12 8.75
C PHE A 141 -9.65 -12.02 9.87
N GLY A 142 -9.02 -13.13 9.50
CA GLY A 142 -8.39 -14.07 10.42
C GLY A 142 -7.05 -13.54 10.93
N LYS A 143 -6.79 -13.66 12.23
CA LYS A 143 -5.53 -13.21 12.86
C LYS A 143 -4.31 -14.07 12.49
N ASP A 144 -4.56 -15.26 11.96
CA ASP A 144 -3.60 -16.30 11.60
C ASP A 144 -3.36 -16.39 10.07
N VAL A 145 -3.98 -15.52 9.28
CA VAL A 145 -3.77 -15.44 7.83
C VAL A 145 -2.61 -14.51 7.54
N LEU A 146 -1.40 -15.08 7.50
CA LEU A 146 -0.16 -14.34 7.23
C LEU A 146 0.23 -14.40 5.75
N PRO A 147 0.87 -13.35 5.20
CA PRO A 147 1.30 -13.35 3.81
C PRO A 147 2.27 -14.48 3.48
N LYS A 148 2.08 -15.14 2.33
CA LYS A 148 2.95 -16.19 1.79
C LYS A 148 2.93 -16.19 0.28
N ASN A 149 4.04 -16.61 -0.33
CA ASN A 149 4.21 -16.71 -1.78
C ASN A 149 3.85 -15.40 -2.52
N PHE A 150 3.99 -14.27 -1.84
CA PHE A 150 3.46 -12.98 -2.27
C PHE A 150 4.44 -12.27 -3.20
N GLN A 151 3.95 -11.67 -4.28
CA GLN A 151 4.72 -10.83 -5.19
C GLN A 151 5.99 -11.47 -5.80
N GLY A 152 6.09 -12.81 -5.93
CA GLY A 152 7.28 -13.50 -6.49
C GLY A 152 7.67 -13.19 -7.95
N GLY A 153 6.92 -12.35 -8.67
CA GLY A 153 7.23 -11.86 -10.01
C GLY A 153 6.45 -10.59 -10.38
N GLY A 154 6.64 -10.08 -11.61
CA GLY A 154 5.84 -9.02 -12.23
C GLY A 154 6.08 -7.57 -11.76
N LEU A 155 5.19 -6.66 -12.19
CA LEU A 155 5.12 -5.26 -11.76
C LEU A 155 4.67 -5.18 -10.30
N ARG A 156 5.54 -4.69 -9.41
CA ARG A 156 5.19 -4.28 -8.05
C ARG A 156 5.02 -2.76 -8.01
N GLY A 157 3.94 -2.29 -7.40
CA GLY A 157 3.82 -0.87 -7.06
C GLY A 157 4.53 -0.63 -5.73
N GLY A 158 5.50 0.30 -5.69
CA GLY A 158 6.24 0.73 -4.51
C GLY A 158 7.33 -0.24 -4.00
N GLY A 159 7.67 -0.18 -2.71
CA GLY A 159 8.84 -0.86 -2.12
C GLY A 159 8.73 -2.39 -1.95
N ASP A 160 9.78 -3.05 -1.46
CA ASP A 160 9.68 -4.48 -1.14
C ASP A 160 8.70 -4.69 0.02
N SER A 161 7.75 -5.61 -0.17
CA SER A 161 6.83 -6.06 0.87
C SER A 161 7.63 -6.74 1.99
N GLN A 162 7.61 -6.17 3.19
CA GLN A 162 8.07 -6.81 4.44
C GLN A 162 6.95 -7.62 5.07
#